data_AF-G9PGR9-F1
#
_entry.id   AF-G9PGR9-F1
#
_cell.length_a   1.000
_cell.length_b   1.000
_cell.length_c   1.000
_cell.angle_alpha   90.00
_cell.angle_beta   90.00
_cell.angle_gamma   90.00
#
_symmetry.space_group_name_H-M   'P 1'
#
loop_
_entity.id
_entity.type
_entity.pdbx_description
1 polymer ?
#
loop_
_entity_poly.entity_id
_entity_poly.type
_entity_poly.pdbx_seq_one_letter_code
_entity_poly.pdbx_strand_id
1 'polypeptide(L)'
;MPPHKRRRYRAIRQAAAELVRERGYEAMTYDAVAERAGVSRRTVFNYFPTKFDLIKVWPTLDAKAFAHIATNSENFLADLRELLLERARHLDGDRAEFLLQREIAATDPEVHNRIDAAIRNSFESLRPALAQRTQLSEDDSRLRMAVYLMLAIERAAFDEWLDNDAFSSATLEEAIDHTLALMVSLVGSGTDLPPVAKPSPAVEPKKINQAKRKKQEKEGK
;
A
#
# COMPACT_ATOMS: atom_id res chain seq x y z
N MET A 1 11.86 7.76 17.94
CA MET A 1 12.77 8.83 17.44
C MET A 1 12.87 9.95 18.47
N PRO A 2 14.07 10.42 18.86
CA PRO A 2 14.20 11.54 19.80
C PRO A 2 13.51 12.82 19.31
N PRO A 3 13.00 13.70 20.21
CA PRO A 3 12.23 14.89 19.81
C PRO A 3 12.92 15.79 18.78
N HIS A 4 14.24 16.02 18.94
CA HIS A 4 15.03 16.85 18.02
C HIS A 4 15.17 16.21 16.63
N LYS A 5 15.24 14.88 16.54
CA LYS A 5 15.26 14.18 15.26
C LYS A 5 13.89 14.27 14.59
N ARG A 6 12.79 14.12 15.36
CA ARG A 6 11.42 14.20 14.86
C ARG A 6 11.06 15.58 14.31
N ARG A 7 11.52 16.65 14.99
CA ARG A 7 11.38 18.03 14.48
C ARG A 7 12.11 18.21 13.14
N ARG A 8 13.35 17.73 13.02
CA ARG A 8 14.12 17.79 11.76
C ARG A 8 13.45 16.99 10.63
N TYR A 9 12.99 15.78 10.92
CA TYR A 9 12.26 14.95 9.97
C TYR A 9 11.04 15.69 9.41
N ARG A 10 10.21 16.29 10.28
CA ARG A 10 9.04 17.06 9.85
C ARG A 10 9.41 18.31 9.05
N ALA A 11 10.43 19.07 9.46
CA ALA A 11 10.87 20.26 8.75
C ALA A 11 11.35 19.95 7.32
N ILE A 12 12.09 18.85 7.16
CA ILE A 12 12.56 18.38 5.84
C ILE A 12 11.37 17.97 4.95
N ARG A 13 10.39 17.24 5.50
CA ARG A 13 9.17 16.86 4.75
C ARG A 13 8.33 18.06 4.36
N GLN A 14 8.14 19.00 5.26
CA GLN A 14 7.41 20.23 4.96
C GLN A 14 8.07 21.00 3.82
N ALA A 15 9.40 21.19 3.88
CA ALA A 15 10.16 21.84 2.81
C ALA A 15 10.05 21.12 1.47
N ALA A 16 10.03 19.78 1.48
CA ALA A 16 9.80 18.96 0.30
C ALA A 16 8.39 19.18 -0.28
N ALA A 17 7.35 19.11 0.56
CA ALA A 17 5.97 19.31 0.12
C ALA A 17 5.74 20.71 -0.46
N GLU A 18 6.30 21.76 0.16
CA GLU A 18 6.25 23.14 -0.36
C GLU A 18 6.92 23.25 -1.73
N LEU A 19 8.12 22.67 -1.89
CA LEU A 19 8.82 22.64 -3.16
C LEU A 19 8.03 21.96 -4.28
N VAL A 20 7.40 20.83 -3.99
CA VAL A 20 6.59 20.11 -4.97
C VAL A 20 5.39 20.94 -5.38
N ARG A 21 4.70 21.59 -4.43
CA ARG A 21 3.56 22.48 -4.76
C ARG A 21 3.99 23.67 -5.62
N GLU A 22 5.14 24.26 -5.34
CA GLU A 22 5.63 25.44 -6.05
C GLU A 22 6.20 25.13 -7.45
N ARG A 23 6.90 24.00 -7.59
CA ARG A 23 7.79 23.75 -8.75
C ARG A 23 7.64 22.35 -9.36
N GLY A 24 6.75 21.52 -8.83
CA GLY A 24 6.55 20.13 -9.25
C GLY A 24 7.55 19.15 -8.65
N TYR A 25 7.24 17.86 -8.81
CA TYR A 25 8.03 16.76 -8.23
C TYR A 25 9.46 16.72 -8.77
N GLU A 26 9.67 17.00 -10.06
CA GLU A 26 11.00 16.97 -10.68
C GLU A 26 11.97 18.01 -10.14
N ALA A 27 11.48 19.19 -9.77
CA ALA A 27 12.30 20.25 -9.17
C ALA A 27 12.69 19.97 -7.70
N MET A 28 12.04 18.99 -7.04
CA MET A 28 12.33 18.61 -5.65
C MET A 28 13.64 17.81 -5.55
N THR A 29 14.76 18.52 -5.53
CA THR A 29 16.10 17.94 -5.34
C THR A 29 16.53 17.95 -3.88
N TYR A 30 17.47 17.07 -3.50
CA TYR A 30 18.05 17.07 -2.16
C TYR A 30 18.67 18.42 -1.76
N ASP A 31 19.28 19.14 -2.71
CA ASP A 31 19.90 20.44 -2.44
C ASP A 31 18.83 21.50 -2.17
N ALA A 32 17.79 21.56 -3.02
CA ALA A 32 16.70 22.51 -2.84
C ALA A 32 15.95 22.28 -1.53
N VAL A 33 15.73 21.01 -1.16
CA VAL A 33 15.10 20.64 0.13
C VAL A 33 16.00 21.01 1.30
N ALA A 34 17.31 20.74 1.19
CA ALA A 34 18.28 21.05 2.24
C ALA A 34 18.38 22.56 2.49
N GLU A 35 18.46 23.35 1.42
CA GLU A 35 18.47 24.81 1.47
C GLU A 35 17.22 25.35 2.19
N ARG A 36 16.03 24.87 1.81
CA ARG A 36 14.77 25.33 2.40
C ARG A 36 14.56 24.90 3.84
N ALA A 37 14.95 23.67 4.17
CA ALA A 37 14.87 23.15 5.53
C ALA A 37 15.98 23.70 6.45
N GLY A 38 16.95 24.46 5.92
CA GLY A 38 18.09 24.98 6.68
C GLY A 38 19.01 23.88 7.23
N VAL A 39 19.20 22.79 6.47
CA VAL A 39 20.04 21.65 6.85
C VAL A 39 21.05 21.32 5.74
N SER A 40 22.02 20.45 6.03
CA SER A 40 22.92 19.96 4.99
C SER A 40 22.24 18.91 4.09
N ARG A 41 22.67 18.79 2.83
CA ARG A 41 22.25 17.70 1.92
C ARG A 41 22.42 16.31 2.56
N ARG A 42 23.56 16.09 3.25
CA ARG A 42 23.83 14.85 4.00
C ARG A 42 22.78 14.59 5.07
N THR A 43 22.29 15.63 5.75
CA THR A 43 21.20 15.51 6.73
C THR A 43 19.92 15.04 6.07
N VAL A 44 19.53 15.61 4.92
CA VAL A 44 18.34 15.15 4.19
C VAL A 44 18.45 13.68 3.81
N PHE A 45 19.55 13.29 3.17
CA PHE A 45 19.79 11.90 2.75
C PHE A 45 19.76 10.91 3.93
N ASN A 46 20.31 11.29 5.08
CA ASN A 46 20.28 10.44 6.28
C ASN A 46 18.86 10.18 6.82
N TYR A 47 17.93 11.11 6.61
CA TYR A 47 16.52 10.93 6.99
C TYR A 47 15.69 10.28 5.89
N PHE A 48 15.98 10.59 4.63
CA PHE A 48 15.22 10.20 3.46
C PHE A 48 16.16 9.65 2.37
N PRO A 49 16.44 8.34 2.39
CA PRO A 49 17.41 7.70 1.48
C PRO A 49 17.06 7.83 0.00
N THR A 50 15.77 7.97 -0.33
CA THR A 50 15.30 8.20 -1.70
C THR A 50 14.45 9.46 -1.82
N LYS A 51 14.41 10.05 -3.02
CA LYS A 51 13.52 11.18 -3.35
C LYS A 51 12.05 10.85 -3.06
N PHE A 52 11.64 9.61 -3.30
CA PHE A 52 10.30 9.13 -3.01
C PHE A 52 9.98 9.13 -1.50
N ASP A 53 10.96 8.85 -0.64
CA ASP A 53 10.74 8.84 0.81
C ASP A 53 10.37 10.23 1.36
N LEU A 54 10.70 11.31 0.65
CA LEU A 54 10.32 12.68 1.01
C LEU A 54 8.81 12.95 0.87
N ILE A 55 8.12 12.21 -0.02
CA ILE A 55 6.68 12.36 -0.29
C ILE A 55 5.87 11.16 0.21
N LYS A 56 6.51 10.20 0.87
CA LYS A 56 5.85 9.04 1.46
C LYS A 56 5.10 9.48 2.72
N VAL A 57 3.80 9.21 2.76
CA VAL A 57 2.87 9.67 3.81
C VAL A 57 2.24 8.53 4.62
N TRP A 58 2.43 7.28 4.22
CA TRP A 58 1.92 6.10 4.94
C TRP A 58 3.01 5.43 5.78
N PRO A 59 2.62 4.82 6.93
CA PRO A 59 3.55 4.11 7.77
C PRO A 59 3.98 2.79 7.13
N THR A 60 5.19 2.35 7.45
CA THR A 60 5.59 0.96 7.26
C THR A 60 4.80 0.09 8.24
N LEU A 61 4.28 -1.05 7.80
CA LEU A 61 3.69 -2.03 8.73
C LEU A 61 4.74 -2.52 9.70
N ASP A 62 4.40 -2.54 10.98
CA ASP A 62 5.28 -2.94 12.06
C ASP A 62 4.82 -4.24 12.74
N ALA A 63 5.64 -4.75 13.65
CA ALA A 63 5.37 -5.98 14.38
C ALA A 63 4.04 -5.97 15.15
N LYS A 64 3.51 -4.80 15.53
CA LYS A 64 2.23 -4.70 16.23
C LYS A 64 1.06 -4.94 15.29
N ALA A 65 1.10 -4.35 14.10
CA ALA A 65 0.10 -4.60 13.06
C ALA A 65 0.04 -6.10 12.71
N PHE A 66 1.19 -6.77 12.59
CA PHE A 66 1.25 -8.22 12.38
C PHE A 66 0.70 -9.01 13.57
N ALA A 67 1.08 -8.64 14.80
CA ALA A 67 0.63 -9.32 16.00
C ALA A 67 -0.90 -9.24 16.19
N HIS A 68 -1.52 -8.10 15.83
CA HIS A 68 -2.97 -7.93 15.90
C HIS A 68 -3.70 -8.90 14.96
N ILE A 69 -3.28 -8.98 13.69
CA ILE A 69 -3.86 -9.91 12.71
C ILE A 69 -3.62 -11.36 13.09
N ALA A 70 -2.48 -11.67 13.73
CA ALA A 70 -2.17 -13.04 14.15
C ALA A 70 -3.06 -13.53 15.31
N THR A 71 -3.83 -12.64 15.97
CA THR A 71 -4.79 -13.06 16.99
C THR A 71 -5.94 -13.87 16.36
N ASN A 72 -6.33 -14.96 17.03
CA ASN A 72 -7.39 -15.84 16.55
C ASN A 72 -8.76 -15.35 17.05
N SER A 73 -9.17 -14.15 16.63
CA SER A 73 -10.54 -13.71 16.86
C SER A 73 -11.49 -14.47 15.92
N GLU A 74 -12.69 -14.79 16.41
CA GLU A 74 -13.75 -15.44 15.60
C GLU A 74 -14.30 -14.52 14.50
N ASN A 75 -13.93 -13.24 14.48
CA ASN A 75 -14.44 -12.24 13.55
C ASN A 75 -13.32 -11.61 12.71
N PHE A 76 -13.05 -12.23 11.55
CA PHE A 76 -12.05 -11.75 10.60
C PHE A 76 -12.27 -10.30 10.15
N LEU A 77 -13.53 -9.90 9.97
CA LEU A 77 -13.86 -8.56 9.52
C LEU A 77 -13.56 -7.50 10.60
N ALA A 78 -13.80 -7.81 11.87
CA ALA A 78 -13.46 -6.92 12.98
C ALA A 78 -11.96 -6.67 13.08
N ASP A 79 -11.14 -7.71 12.90
CA ASP A 79 -9.69 -7.55 12.98
C ASP A 79 -9.13 -6.82 11.74
N LEU A 80 -9.72 -7.05 10.57
CA LEU A 80 -9.41 -6.26 9.38
C LEU A 80 -9.73 -4.78 9.60
N ARG A 81 -10.90 -4.49 10.17
CA ARG A 81 -11.29 -3.12 10.53
C ARG A 81 -10.26 -2.50 11.45
N GLU A 82 -9.94 -3.14 12.57
CA GLU A 82 -8.98 -2.61 13.55
C GLU A 82 -7.58 -2.42 12.95
N LEU A 83 -7.13 -3.32 12.06
CA LEU A 83 -5.89 -3.13 11.32
C LEU A 83 -5.91 -1.84 10.48
N LEU A 84 -6.99 -1.61 9.71
CA LEU A 84 -7.11 -0.43 8.85
C LEU A 84 -7.19 0.86 9.70
N LEU A 85 -7.91 0.82 10.82
CA LEU A 85 -8.00 1.95 11.76
C LEU A 85 -6.64 2.24 12.42
N GLU A 86 -5.92 1.22 12.85
CA GLU A 86 -4.59 1.40 13.44
C GLU A 86 -3.63 2.03 12.42
N ARG A 87 -3.71 1.63 11.14
CA ARG A 87 -2.95 2.27 10.06
C ARG A 87 -3.35 3.74 9.87
N ALA A 88 -4.64 4.06 9.91
CA ALA A 88 -5.15 5.42 9.81
C ALA A 88 -4.64 6.33 10.95
N ARG A 89 -4.58 5.80 12.19
CA ARG A 89 -4.06 6.52 13.36
C ARG A 89 -2.56 6.80 13.31
N HIS A 90 -1.82 5.99 12.55
CA HIS A 90 -0.35 6.07 12.45
C HIS A 90 0.12 6.66 11.13
N LEU A 91 -0.73 7.38 10.41
CA LEU A 91 -0.30 8.10 9.22
C LEU A 91 0.84 9.08 9.53
N ASP A 92 1.85 9.05 8.68
CA ASP A 92 3.01 9.93 8.81
C ASP A 92 2.69 11.34 8.28
N GLY A 93 1.73 11.47 7.36
CA GLY A 93 1.31 12.73 6.77
C GLY A 93 -0.14 13.12 7.04
N ASP A 94 -0.45 14.40 6.80
CA ASP A 94 -1.80 14.94 6.89
C ASP A 94 -2.56 14.87 5.55
N ARG A 95 -3.86 15.23 5.56
CA ARG A 95 -4.71 15.23 4.36
C ARG A 95 -4.12 16.05 3.21
N ALA A 96 -3.46 17.18 3.49
CA ALA A 96 -2.89 18.03 2.46
C ALA A 96 -1.68 17.38 1.78
N GLU A 97 -0.89 16.61 2.53
CA GLU A 97 0.21 15.82 1.96
C GLU A 97 -0.31 14.62 1.13
N PHE A 98 -1.40 13.99 1.53
CA PHE A 98 -2.06 12.95 0.71
C PHE A 98 -2.65 13.51 -0.59
N LEU A 99 -3.31 14.68 -0.53
CA LEU A 99 -3.80 15.37 -1.73
C LEU A 99 -2.66 15.71 -2.70
N LEU A 100 -1.56 16.25 -2.17
CA LEU A 100 -0.35 16.53 -2.96
C LEU A 100 0.17 15.26 -3.63
N GLN A 101 0.25 14.16 -2.90
CA GLN A 101 0.69 12.89 -3.46
C GLN A 101 -0.24 12.39 -4.57
N ARG A 102 -1.56 12.52 -4.40
CA ARG A 102 -2.55 12.18 -5.44
C ARG A 102 -2.34 13.00 -6.71
N GLU A 103 -2.05 14.29 -6.55
CA GLU A 103 -1.76 15.20 -7.68
C GLU A 103 -0.47 14.80 -8.42
N ILE A 104 0.60 14.47 -7.69
CA ILE A 104 1.84 13.98 -8.31
C ILE A 104 1.56 12.66 -9.05
N ALA A 105 0.88 11.71 -8.42
CA ALA A 105 0.58 10.42 -9.03
C ALA A 105 -0.31 10.53 -10.28
N ALA A 106 -1.19 11.52 -10.34
CA ALA A 106 -2.03 11.76 -11.51
C ALA A 106 -1.22 12.29 -12.72
N THR A 107 -0.04 12.87 -12.48
CA THR A 107 0.79 13.51 -13.52
C THR A 107 2.10 12.78 -13.81
N ASP A 108 2.56 11.91 -12.90
CA ASP A 108 3.79 11.13 -12.99
C ASP A 108 3.50 9.61 -12.86
N PRO A 109 3.54 8.86 -13.98
CA PRO A 109 3.31 7.41 -13.97
C PRO A 109 4.32 6.60 -13.14
N GLU A 110 5.58 7.07 -13.02
CA GLU A 110 6.58 6.36 -12.22
C GLU A 110 6.24 6.48 -10.74
N VAL A 111 5.87 7.68 -10.29
CA VAL A 111 5.42 7.92 -8.91
C VAL A 111 4.15 7.13 -8.62
N HIS A 112 3.17 7.15 -9.54
CA HIS A 112 1.95 6.36 -9.43
C HIS A 112 2.28 4.88 -9.19
N ASN A 113 3.05 4.27 -10.09
CA ASN A 113 3.44 2.85 -10.00
C ASN A 113 4.18 2.52 -8.70
N ARG A 114 4.99 3.46 -8.19
CA ARG A 114 5.75 3.29 -6.96
C ARG A 114 4.88 3.36 -5.71
N ILE A 115 3.90 4.27 -5.67
CA ILE A 115 2.88 4.33 -4.61
C ILE A 115 2.11 3.00 -4.59
N ASP A 116 1.61 2.61 -5.75
CA ASP A 116 0.86 1.38 -5.97
C ASP A 116 1.61 0.12 -5.50
N ALA A 117 2.88 0.01 -5.90
CA ALA A 117 3.72 -1.10 -5.49
C ALA A 117 4.01 -1.08 -3.98
N ALA A 118 4.25 0.09 -3.39
CA ALA A 118 4.51 0.22 -1.97
C ALA A 118 3.31 -0.20 -1.12
N ILE A 119 2.10 0.22 -1.50
CA ILE A 119 0.85 -0.17 -0.85
C ILE A 119 0.62 -1.68 -0.99
N ARG A 120 0.68 -2.22 -2.22
CA ARG A 120 0.53 -3.67 -2.44
C ARG A 120 1.52 -4.51 -1.63
N ASN A 121 2.80 -4.15 -1.67
CA ASN A 121 3.85 -4.87 -0.93
C ASN A 121 3.63 -4.80 0.59
N SER A 122 3.09 -3.68 1.08
CA SER A 122 2.69 -3.52 2.47
C SER A 122 1.62 -4.57 2.81
N PHE A 123 0.49 -4.62 2.13
CA PHE A 123 -0.56 -5.61 2.46
C PHE A 123 -0.15 -7.05 2.20
N GLU A 124 0.62 -7.33 1.14
CA GLU A 124 1.15 -8.67 0.87
C GLU A 124 2.04 -9.19 2.00
N SER A 125 2.76 -8.31 2.70
CA SER A 125 3.57 -8.70 3.85
C SER A 125 2.74 -9.30 4.99
N LEU A 126 1.43 -9.03 5.06
CA LEU A 126 0.51 -9.57 6.08
C LEU A 126 0.12 -11.04 5.84
N ARG A 127 0.37 -11.58 4.65
CA ARG A 127 -0.05 -12.93 4.26
C ARG A 127 0.42 -14.04 5.19
N PRO A 128 1.68 -14.06 5.69
CA PRO A 128 2.11 -15.05 6.69
C PRO A 128 1.32 -14.98 8.00
N ALA A 129 1.00 -13.78 8.49
CA ALA A 129 0.19 -13.60 9.70
C ALA A 129 -1.26 -14.08 9.49
N LEU A 130 -1.82 -13.81 8.30
CA LEU A 130 -3.13 -14.31 7.90
C LEU A 130 -3.17 -15.84 7.78
N ALA A 131 -2.12 -16.44 7.22
CA ALA A 131 -1.96 -17.90 7.11
C ALA A 131 -1.93 -18.55 8.50
N GLN A 132 -1.09 -18.00 9.40
CA GLN A 132 -0.97 -18.47 10.77
C GLN A 132 -2.31 -18.42 11.50
N ARG A 133 -3.02 -17.30 11.42
CA ARG A 133 -4.33 -17.14 12.06
C ARG A 133 -5.35 -18.15 11.54
N THR A 134 -5.47 -18.26 10.22
CA THR A 134 -6.51 -19.06 9.58
C THR A 134 -6.17 -20.55 9.53
N GLN A 135 -4.96 -20.93 9.97
CA GLN A 135 -4.40 -22.28 9.85
C GLN A 135 -4.40 -22.78 8.40
N LEU A 136 -4.25 -21.86 7.45
CA LEU A 136 -4.17 -22.15 6.02
C LEU A 136 -2.71 -22.17 5.57
N SER A 137 -2.46 -22.82 4.43
CA SER A 137 -1.20 -22.68 3.71
C SER A 137 -1.03 -21.24 3.22
N GLU A 138 0.19 -20.70 3.23
CA GLU A 138 0.49 -19.37 2.69
C GLU A 138 0.14 -19.21 1.19
N ASP A 139 0.04 -20.33 0.47
CA ASP A 139 -0.35 -20.38 -0.95
C ASP A 139 -1.87 -20.49 -1.17
N ASP A 140 -2.65 -20.56 -0.09
CA ASP A 140 -4.11 -20.65 -0.18
C ASP A 140 -4.69 -19.38 -0.83
N SER A 141 -5.50 -19.58 -1.88
CA SER A 141 -6.06 -18.49 -2.67
C SER A 141 -6.99 -17.57 -1.85
N ARG A 142 -7.54 -18.07 -0.73
CA ARG A 142 -8.34 -17.24 0.20
C ARG A 142 -7.51 -16.14 0.84
N LEU A 143 -6.23 -16.39 1.13
CA LEU A 143 -5.33 -15.37 1.70
C LEU A 143 -5.05 -14.26 0.69
N ARG A 144 -4.84 -14.63 -0.58
CA ARG A 144 -4.69 -13.66 -1.67
C ARG A 144 -5.95 -12.82 -1.87
N MET A 145 -7.11 -13.47 -1.84
CA MET A 145 -8.39 -12.76 -1.93
C MET A 145 -8.58 -11.80 -0.76
N ALA A 146 -8.25 -12.23 0.46
CA ALA A 146 -8.30 -11.36 1.63
C ALA A 146 -7.45 -10.10 1.40
N VAL A 147 -6.18 -10.23 1.01
CA VAL A 147 -5.30 -9.09 0.69
C VAL A 147 -5.90 -8.15 -0.36
N TYR A 148 -6.47 -8.68 -1.45
CA TYR A 148 -7.10 -7.85 -2.48
C TYR A 148 -8.34 -7.12 -1.97
N LEU A 149 -9.15 -7.73 -1.11
CA LEU A 149 -10.27 -7.04 -0.46
C LEU A 149 -9.77 -5.92 0.45
N MET A 150 -8.71 -6.14 1.23
CA MET A 150 -8.11 -5.10 2.08
C MET A 150 -7.64 -3.90 1.25
N LEU A 151 -6.97 -4.17 0.11
CA LEU A 151 -6.51 -3.14 -0.81
C LEU A 151 -7.67 -2.35 -1.42
N ALA A 152 -8.76 -3.04 -1.82
CA ALA A 152 -9.94 -2.39 -2.36
C ALA A 152 -10.62 -1.49 -1.33
N ILE A 153 -10.75 -1.96 -0.08
CA ILE A 153 -11.34 -1.19 1.02
C ILE A 153 -10.47 0.02 1.36
N GLU A 154 -9.15 -0.16 1.50
CA GLU A 154 -8.22 0.96 1.75
C GLU A 154 -8.36 2.00 0.63
N ARG A 155 -8.32 1.56 -0.64
CA ARG A 155 -8.40 2.47 -1.78
C ARG A 155 -9.71 3.28 -1.78
N ALA A 156 -10.84 2.62 -1.62
CA ALA A 156 -12.14 3.30 -1.60
C ALA A 156 -12.27 4.27 -0.41
N ALA A 157 -11.78 3.89 0.78
CA ALA A 157 -11.79 4.77 1.95
C ALA A 157 -10.91 6.01 1.74
N PHE A 158 -9.75 5.88 1.11
CA PHE A 158 -8.90 7.03 0.77
C PHE A 158 -9.52 7.93 -0.29
N ASP A 159 -10.09 7.35 -1.35
CA ASP A 159 -10.77 8.14 -2.38
C ASP A 159 -11.95 8.92 -1.77
N GLU A 160 -12.77 8.28 -0.92
CA GLU A 160 -13.85 8.93 -0.18
C GLU A 160 -13.34 10.05 0.74
N TRP A 161 -12.30 9.80 1.53
CA TRP A 161 -11.73 10.78 2.45
C TRP A 161 -11.09 12.00 1.73
N LEU A 162 -10.52 11.78 0.54
CA LEU A 162 -9.85 12.83 -0.23
C LEU A 162 -10.80 13.61 -1.15
N ASP A 163 -11.89 13.01 -1.64
CA ASP A 163 -12.84 13.66 -2.55
C ASP A 163 -13.91 14.48 -1.83
N ASN A 164 -14.17 14.21 -0.55
CA ASN A 164 -15.33 14.74 0.12
C ASN A 164 -15.02 15.95 1.02
N ASP A 165 -15.15 17.16 0.46
CA ASP A 165 -15.02 18.42 1.23
C ASP A 165 -16.25 18.71 2.12
N ALA A 166 -17.39 18.03 1.89
CA ALA A 166 -18.58 18.13 2.73
C ALA A 166 -18.37 17.50 4.11
N PHE A 167 -17.41 16.57 4.22
CA PHE A 167 -16.95 16.01 5.47
C PHE A 167 -15.68 16.71 5.96
N SER A 168 -15.76 18.01 6.18
CA SER A 168 -14.65 18.77 6.81
C SER A 168 -14.25 18.23 8.19
N SER A 169 -15.11 17.41 8.82
CA SER A 169 -14.85 16.68 10.07
C SER A 169 -14.55 15.19 9.91
N ALA A 170 -14.72 14.56 8.73
CA ALA A 170 -14.49 13.11 8.63
C ALA A 170 -13.02 12.78 8.72
N THR A 171 -12.74 11.88 9.63
CA THR A 171 -11.45 11.22 9.73
C THR A 171 -11.40 10.08 8.72
N LEU A 172 -10.20 9.67 8.32
CA LEU A 172 -10.02 8.44 7.52
C LEU A 172 -10.66 7.22 8.20
N GLU A 173 -10.79 7.22 9.53
CA GLU A 173 -11.47 6.17 10.30
C GLU A 173 -12.96 6.04 9.92
N GLU A 174 -13.67 7.15 9.74
CA GLU A 174 -15.08 7.14 9.34
C GLU A 174 -15.26 6.61 7.91
N ALA A 175 -14.36 6.99 6.99
CA ALA A 175 -14.37 6.49 5.61
C ALA A 175 -14.08 4.98 5.54
N ILE A 176 -13.18 4.48 6.39
CA ILE A 176 -12.92 3.04 6.55
C ILE A 176 -14.19 2.32 7.01
N ASP A 177 -14.85 2.81 8.06
CA ASP A 177 -16.07 2.21 8.59
C ASP A 177 -17.21 2.20 7.57
N HIS A 178 -17.40 3.31 6.85
CA HIS A 178 -18.40 3.40 5.81
C HIS A 178 -18.11 2.44 4.64
N THR A 179 -16.87 2.39 4.16
CA THR A 179 -16.47 1.48 3.06
C THR A 179 -16.64 0.01 3.46
N LEU A 180 -16.32 -0.35 4.71
CA LEU A 180 -16.55 -1.70 5.23
C LEU A 180 -18.04 -2.05 5.28
N ALA A 181 -18.89 -1.12 5.73
CA ALA A 181 -20.34 -1.33 5.75
C ALA A 181 -20.91 -1.51 4.34
N LEU A 182 -20.44 -0.73 3.36
CA LEU A 182 -20.80 -0.88 1.95
C LEU A 182 -20.35 -2.24 1.40
N MET A 183 -19.14 -2.68 1.70
CA MET A 183 -18.64 -4.00 1.29
C MET A 183 -19.52 -5.12 1.82
N VAL A 184 -19.87 -5.10 3.11
CA VAL A 184 -20.77 -6.10 3.72
C VAL A 184 -22.14 -6.09 3.07
N SER A 185 -22.71 -4.91 2.81
CA SER A 185 -24.00 -4.75 2.13
C SER A 185 -23.98 -5.33 0.71
N LEU A 186 -22.91 -5.06 -0.05
CA LEU A 186 -22.72 -5.58 -1.41
C LEU A 186 -22.57 -7.10 -1.45
N VAL A 187 -21.81 -7.68 -0.52
CA VAL A 187 -21.64 -9.14 -0.42
C VAL A 187 -22.93 -9.81 0.07
N GLY A 188 -23.58 -9.22 1.07
CA GLY A 188 -24.81 -9.75 1.68
C GLY A 188 -26.03 -9.71 0.76
N SER A 189 -26.06 -8.80 -0.20
CA SER A 189 -27.14 -8.71 -1.22
C SER A 189 -27.02 -9.73 -2.36
N GLY A 190 -25.96 -10.54 -2.40
CA GLY A 190 -25.66 -11.47 -3.50
C GLY A 190 -25.25 -12.89 -3.09
N THR A 191 -25.69 -13.40 -1.93
CA THR A 191 -25.25 -14.70 -1.39
C THR A 191 -25.75 -15.93 -2.15
N ASP A 192 -26.65 -15.78 -3.12
CA ASP A 192 -27.10 -16.84 -4.04
C ASP A 192 -26.09 -17.09 -5.17
N LEU A 193 -24.84 -17.39 -4.83
CA LEU A 193 -23.84 -17.81 -5.82
C LEU A 193 -23.99 -19.30 -6.13
N PRO A 194 -24.04 -19.71 -7.42
CA PRO A 194 -23.99 -21.12 -7.77
C PRO A 194 -22.68 -21.76 -7.26
N PRO A 195 -22.70 -23.05 -6.90
CA PRO A 195 -21.54 -23.71 -6.31
C PRO A 195 -20.31 -23.58 -7.22
N VAL A 196 -19.19 -23.15 -6.63
CA VAL A 196 -17.92 -22.94 -7.33
C VAL A 196 -17.41 -24.28 -7.87
N ALA A 197 -17.34 -24.43 -9.19
CA ALA A 197 -16.62 -25.53 -9.81
C ALA A 197 -15.14 -25.43 -9.41
N LYS A 198 -14.54 -26.54 -8.94
CA LYS A 198 -13.11 -26.57 -8.58
C LYS A 198 -12.28 -26.00 -9.75
N PRO A 199 -11.28 -25.13 -9.47
CA PRO A 199 -10.40 -24.64 -10.52
C PRO A 199 -9.80 -25.85 -11.26
N SER A 200 -9.89 -25.83 -12.59
CA SER A 200 -9.30 -26.87 -13.43
C SER A 200 -7.81 -27.00 -13.06
N PRO A 201 -7.28 -28.22 -12.89
CA PRO A 201 -5.87 -28.39 -12.54
C PRO A 201 -5.02 -27.61 -13.53
N ALA A 202 -4.06 -26.86 -12.99
CA ALA A 202 -3.14 -26.03 -13.77
C ALA A 202 -2.64 -26.83 -14.97
N VAL A 203 -2.84 -26.30 -16.18
CA VAL A 203 -2.31 -26.89 -17.40
C VAL A 203 -0.81 -26.99 -17.21
N GLU A 204 -0.28 -28.22 -17.09
CA GLU A 204 1.15 -28.47 -17.03
C GLU A 204 1.84 -27.66 -18.13
N PRO A 205 2.96 -26.98 -17.86
CA PRO A 205 3.68 -26.25 -18.88
C PRO A 205 4.01 -27.23 -20.00
N LYS A 206 3.36 -27.05 -21.17
CA LYS A 206 3.66 -27.81 -22.38
C LYS A 206 5.16 -27.79 -22.55
N LYS A 207 5.79 -28.98 -22.55
CA LYS A 207 7.19 -29.20 -22.91
C LYS A 207 7.43 -28.71 -24.34
N ILE A 208 7.56 -27.41 -24.52
CA ILE A 208 7.98 -26.81 -25.78
C ILE A 208 9.49 -27.08 -25.88
N ASN A 209 9.85 -27.83 -26.93
CA ASN A 209 11.18 -28.03 -27.47
C ASN A 209 12.14 -29.02 -26.77
N GLN A 210 11.87 -30.32 -26.94
CA GLN A 210 12.95 -31.30 -27.17
C GLN A 210 13.18 -31.62 -28.66
N ALA A 211 12.31 -31.15 -29.56
CA ALA A 211 12.43 -31.40 -31.01
C ALA A 211 13.46 -30.48 -31.71
N LYS A 212 13.85 -29.34 -31.12
CA LYS A 212 14.86 -28.44 -31.74
C LYS A 212 16.32 -28.81 -31.43
N ARG A 213 16.62 -29.54 -30.35
CA ARG A 213 18.01 -29.97 -30.04
C ARG A 213 18.51 -31.13 -30.92
N LYS A 214 17.64 -32.05 -31.36
CA LYS A 214 18.04 -33.17 -32.24
C LYS A 214 18.25 -32.79 -33.71
N LYS A 215 17.82 -31.60 -34.14
CA LYS A 215 18.03 -31.14 -35.53
C LYS A 215 19.36 -30.38 -35.71
N GLN A 216 19.87 -29.72 -34.66
CA GLN A 216 21.18 -29.04 -34.71
C GLN A 216 22.38 -30.00 -34.53
N GLU A 217 22.21 -31.18 -33.92
CA GLU A 217 23.28 -32.19 -33.82
C GLU A 217 23.46 -33.04 -35.08
N LYS A 218 22.53 -32.97 -36.06
CA LYS A 218 22.61 -33.73 -37.31
C LYS A 218 23.14 -32.94 -38.52
N GLU A 219 23.26 -31.62 -38.42
CA GLU A 219 23.78 -30.76 -39.49
C GLU A 219 25.26 -30.34 -39.26
N GLY A 220 25.89 -30.82 -38.19
CA GLY A 220 27.30 -30.54 -37.84
C GLY A 220 28.24 -31.75 -37.96
N LYS A 221 27.93 -32.74 -38.81
CA LYS A 221 28.80 -33.89 -39.10
C LYS A 221 29.03 -34.04 -40.59
#